data_AF-A0A5E7BAU6-F1
#
_entry.id   AF-A0A5E7BAU6-F1
#
_cell.length_a   1.000
_cell.length_b   1.000
_cell.length_c   1.000
_cell.angle_alpha   90.00
_cell.angle_beta   90.00
_cell.angle_gamma   90.00
#
_symmetry.space_group_name_H-M   'P 1'
#
loop_
_entity.id
_entity.type
_entity.pdbx_description
1 polymer ?
#
loop_
_entity_poly.entity_id
_entity_poly.type
_entity_poly.pdbx_seq_one_letter_code
_entity_poly.pdbx_strand_id
1 'polypeptide(L)'
;MIIDDIVAKIDEGGPSSYFSFEIFILNLLKHHLLLQNKSLTISEGQDFLGDALAPDGFDEFEGPVIFEIKFNLERGMKRFQDTFLSSLISPIKINSFETKPKNLIVISAKPLSKKFRSMMPVAVGATNDYVQITYWGPEEINKIVSQHRAKTSEIVNNLFSLRIEAAVTKTTSSWSTERTGIIAKLKESYDRGQFTLFLGAGVSSSAGMPSWDNLLNSLFVAYLTREFDKDNAIDSSDINELVGRLNKVSESSALMGARYLRKGLVGSSAETHHFVDAITKSLYELRNKNFDIDSRLFRAIAATCMPRRTGARVRSVVNYNFDDLLEKQLAKTGITYRSVYTETEVYDPDELPVYHVHGFLPEDRSKYSSLENSTLVFSEEGYHHIYTNAYHWSNLVQLNCLRENNCLMIGLSMTDPNLRRLMDISARSLEQNKHFAFMKRLSIDDFCYDTTESGKKAAIRNIDGAEKFLDTHHALNEALMRELGVTVLWYEDYDEIPEILEELTK
;
A
#
# COMPACT_ATOMS: atom_id res chain seq x y z
N MET A 1 1.38 33.70 -5.45
CA MET A 1 0.18 34.08 -4.67
C MET A 1 0.14 33.26 -3.38
N ILE A 2 -0.63 33.66 -2.36
CA ILE A 2 -0.65 32.97 -1.05
C ILE A 2 -1.05 31.49 -1.21
N ILE A 3 -1.99 31.17 -2.11
CA ILE A 3 -2.38 29.80 -2.41
C ILE A 3 -1.29 29.00 -3.12
N ASP A 4 -0.42 29.63 -3.92
CA ASP A 4 0.66 28.90 -4.61
C ASP A 4 1.70 28.43 -3.60
N ASP A 5 1.96 29.22 -2.55
CA ASP A 5 2.85 28.84 -1.45
C ASP A 5 2.21 27.76 -0.55
N ILE A 6 0.89 27.82 -0.34
CA ILE A 6 0.15 26.79 0.38
C ILE A 6 0.09 25.50 -0.42
N VAL A 7 -0.23 25.59 -1.71
CA VAL A 7 -0.22 24.45 -2.63
C VAL A 7 1.20 23.90 -2.70
N ALA A 8 2.26 24.69 -2.79
CA ALA A 8 3.64 24.18 -2.76
C ALA A 8 4.03 23.51 -1.43
N LYS A 9 3.43 23.91 -0.30
CA LYS A 9 3.60 23.25 1.00
C LYS A 9 2.78 21.96 1.14
N ILE A 10 1.67 21.84 0.39
CA ILE A 10 0.78 20.66 0.37
C ILE A 10 1.16 19.70 -0.77
N ASP A 11 1.76 20.22 -1.84
CA ASP A 11 2.23 19.55 -3.04
C ASP A 11 3.66 19.06 -2.82
N GLU A 12 3.79 18.05 -1.96
CA GLU A 12 5.00 17.22 -1.90
C GLU A 12 5.11 16.29 -3.14
N GLY A 13 4.11 16.33 -4.02
CA GLY A 13 3.87 15.40 -5.10
C GLY A 13 3.08 14.18 -4.62
N GLY A 14 2.16 13.69 -5.44
CA GLY A 14 1.50 12.40 -5.20
C GLY A 14 -0.01 12.43 -4.97
N PRO A 15 -0.64 11.28 -4.68
CA PRO A 15 -2.07 11.16 -4.44
C PRO A 15 -2.51 11.85 -3.14
N SER A 16 -1.58 11.98 -2.17
CA SER A 16 -1.77 12.70 -0.91
C SER A 16 -2.03 14.19 -1.13
N SER A 17 -1.45 14.80 -2.17
CA SER A 17 -1.62 16.22 -2.48
C SER A 17 -3.04 16.54 -2.92
N TYR A 18 -3.71 15.64 -3.65
CA TYR A 18 -5.13 15.77 -3.98
C TYR A 18 -6.01 15.76 -2.73
N PHE A 19 -5.86 14.74 -1.88
CA PHE A 19 -6.68 14.59 -0.68
C PHE A 19 -6.42 15.71 0.33
N SER A 20 -5.16 16.13 0.47
CA SER A 20 -4.78 17.24 1.33
C SER A 20 -5.35 18.57 0.84
N PHE A 21 -5.36 18.80 -0.49
CA PHE A 21 -6.02 19.97 -1.08
C PHE A 21 -7.53 19.94 -0.90
N GLU A 22 -8.17 18.79 -1.09
CA GLU A 22 -9.61 18.61 -0.86
C GLU A 22 -9.99 18.94 0.58
N ILE A 23 -9.32 18.34 1.57
CA ILE A 23 -9.53 18.60 2.99
C ILE A 23 -9.27 20.08 3.34
N PHE A 24 -8.24 20.68 2.75
CA PHE A 24 -7.95 22.11 2.93
C PHE A 24 -9.12 22.99 2.45
N ILE A 25 -9.60 22.75 1.21
CA ILE A 25 -10.70 23.52 0.63
C ILE A 25 -12.00 23.31 1.41
N LEU A 26 -12.33 22.07 1.78
CA LEU A 26 -13.54 21.75 2.55
C LEU A 26 -13.56 22.46 3.91
N ASN A 27 -12.43 22.46 4.64
CA ASN A 27 -12.33 23.16 5.92
C ASN A 27 -12.36 24.69 5.76
N LEU A 28 -11.74 25.22 4.71
CA LEU A 28 -11.77 26.65 4.41
C LEU A 28 -13.19 27.12 4.06
N LEU A 29 -13.89 26.38 3.19
CA LEU A 29 -15.28 26.66 2.82
C LEU A 29 -16.21 26.54 4.02
N LYS A 30 -16.07 25.48 4.83
CA LYS A 30 -16.87 25.30 6.05
C LYS A 30 -16.76 26.50 6.97
N HIS A 31 -15.54 27.02 7.18
CA HIS A 31 -15.34 28.22 7.98
C HIS A 31 -15.94 29.48 7.33
N HIS A 32 -15.73 29.64 6.02
CA HIS A 32 -16.22 30.80 5.28
C HIS A 32 -17.75 30.90 5.28
N LEU A 33 -18.45 29.78 5.07
CA LEU A 33 -19.91 29.72 5.09
C LEU A 33 -20.46 29.90 6.50
N LEU A 34 -19.79 29.34 7.52
CA LEU A 34 -20.20 29.48 8.91
C LEU A 34 -20.20 30.96 9.36
N LEU A 35 -19.24 31.77 8.91
CA LEU A 35 -19.22 33.22 9.17
C LEU A 35 -20.39 33.97 8.51
N GLN A 36 -21.03 33.37 7.50
CA GLN A 36 -22.24 33.89 6.84
C GLN A 36 -23.53 33.31 7.46
N ASN A 37 -23.43 32.57 8.57
CA ASN A 37 -24.52 31.78 9.16
C ASN A 37 -25.12 30.75 8.19
N LYS A 38 -24.32 30.23 7.26
CA LYS A 38 -24.73 29.20 6.30
C LYS A 38 -24.03 27.87 6.61
N SER A 39 -24.67 26.77 6.22
CA SER A 39 -24.17 25.43 6.45
C SER A 39 -23.43 24.87 5.23
N LEU A 40 -22.44 24.01 5.47
CA LEU A 40 -21.78 23.20 4.46
C LEU A 40 -21.88 21.73 4.87
N THR A 41 -22.55 20.93 4.05
CA THR A 41 -22.66 19.48 4.21
C THR A 41 -21.61 18.82 3.31
N ILE A 42 -20.68 18.08 3.91
CA ILE A 42 -19.65 17.34 3.17
C ILE A 42 -20.24 16.00 2.74
N SER A 43 -19.92 15.56 1.52
CA SER A 43 -20.42 14.31 0.96
C SER A 43 -19.83 13.08 1.68
N GLU A 44 -20.70 12.19 2.18
CA GLU A 44 -20.32 10.97 2.92
C GLU A 44 -20.71 9.66 2.17
N GLY A 45 -20.74 9.64 0.82
CA GLY A 45 -21.05 8.38 0.11
C GLY A 45 -21.27 8.49 -1.41
N GLN A 46 -21.63 7.36 -2.04
CA GLN A 46 -21.90 7.26 -3.50
C GLN A 46 -23.19 7.98 -3.95
N ASP A 47 -24.05 8.35 -3.00
CA ASP A 47 -25.38 8.94 -3.29
C ASP A 47 -25.37 10.47 -3.41
N PHE A 48 -24.30 11.14 -2.97
CA PHE A 48 -24.18 12.59 -3.10
C PHE A 48 -23.65 13.01 -4.49
N LEU A 49 -24.13 14.15 -4.99
CA LEU A 49 -23.58 14.82 -6.16
C LEU A 49 -22.53 15.83 -5.67
N GLY A 50 -21.25 15.53 -5.88
CA GLY A 50 -20.12 16.40 -5.53
C GLY A 50 -19.43 16.04 -4.21
N ASP A 51 -18.36 16.78 -3.89
CA ASP A 51 -17.58 16.63 -2.66
C ASP A 51 -18.24 17.36 -1.47
N ALA A 52 -19.01 18.43 -1.73
CA ALA A 52 -19.81 19.12 -0.70
C ALA A 52 -21.03 19.86 -1.27
N LEU A 53 -22.00 20.17 -0.41
CA LEU A 53 -23.21 20.92 -0.72
C LEU A 53 -23.40 22.07 0.29
N ALA A 54 -23.64 23.27 -0.22
CA ALA A 54 -24.14 24.40 0.55
C ALA A 54 -25.63 24.61 0.21
N PRO A 55 -26.58 24.18 1.05
CA PRO A 55 -28.01 24.21 0.72
C PRO A 55 -28.56 25.64 0.59
N ASP A 56 -28.02 26.58 1.36
CA ASP A 56 -28.48 27.98 1.44
C ASP A 56 -27.69 28.93 0.50
N GLY A 57 -26.86 28.37 -0.38
CA GLY A 57 -25.89 29.12 -1.18
C GLY A 57 -24.79 29.78 -0.33
N PHE A 58 -24.08 30.76 -0.88
CA PHE A 58 -23.04 31.55 -0.19
C PHE A 58 -22.66 32.76 -1.05
N ASP A 59 -22.16 33.84 -0.45
CA ASP A 59 -21.81 35.09 -1.14
C ASP A 59 -22.90 35.54 -2.13
N GLU A 60 -22.54 35.64 -3.42
CA GLU A 60 -23.38 36.02 -4.56
C GLU A 60 -24.17 34.86 -5.18
N PHE A 61 -23.91 33.62 -4.76
CA PHE A 61 -24.58 32.43 -5.27
C PHE A 61 -25.86 32.15 -4.45
N GLU A 62 -27.01 32.39 -5.07
CA GLU A 62 -28.32 32.12 -4.47
C GLU A 62 -28.80 30.67 -4.71
N GLY A 63 -29.34 30.05 -3.67
CA GLY A 63 -29.85 28.68 -3.69
C GLY A 63 -28.75 27.61 -3.58
N PRO A 64 -29.10 26.32 -3.64
CA PRO A 64 -28.16 25.26 -3.32
C PRO A 64 -26.98 25.21 -4.29
N VAL A 65 -25.76 25.19 -3.73
CA VAL A 65 -24.49 25.11 -4.47
C VAL A 65 -23.80 23.78 -4.19
N ILE A 66 -23.45 23.06 -5.26
CA ILE A 66 -22.60 21.87 -5.20
C ILE A 66 -21.15 22.26 -5.45
N PHE A 67 -20.23 21.73 -4.67
CA PHE A 67 -18.79 21.85 -4.87
C PHE A 67 -18.20 20.54 -5.37
N GLU A 68 -17.41 20.63 -6.42
CA GLU A 68 -16.53 19.56 -6.89
C GLU A 68 -15.08 20.05 -6.86
N ILE A 69 -14.22 19.32 -6.18
CA ILE A 69 -12.81 19.67 -5.98
C ILE A 69 -11.95 18.75 -6.86
N LYS A 70 -11.08 19.37 -7.67
CA LYS A 70 -10.18 18.66 -8.59
C LYS A 70 -8.80 19.29 -8.58
N PHE A 71 -7.80 18.60 -8.04
CA PHE A 71 -6.43 19.12 -7.97
C PHE A 71 -5.89 19.61 -9.34
N ASN A 72 -6.13 18.86 -10.41
CA ASN A 72 -5.84 19.29 -11.78
C ASN A 72 -7.02 18.97 -12.72
N LEU A 73 -7.85 19.98 -12.99
CA LEU A 73 -9.05 19.83 -13.81
C LEU A 73 -8.75 19.52 -15.28
N GLU A 74 -7.64 20.02 -15.84
CA GLU A 74 -7.34 19.87 -17.27
C GLU A 74 -6.98 18.42 -17.65
N ARG A 75 -6.22 17.73 -16.80
CA ARG A 75 -5.82 16.33 -17.04
C ARG A 75 -6.98 15.33 -16.86
N GLY A 76 -7.95 15.65 -16.00
CA GLY A 76 -9.07 14.77 -15.64
C GLY A 76 -10.39 15.05 -16.39
N MET A 77 -10.42 16.01 -17.30
CA MET A 77 -11.67 16.55 -17.87
C MET A 77 -12.57 15.50 -18.53
N LYS A 78 -12.01 14.57 -19.32
CA LYS A 78 -12.81 13.54 -20.00
C LYS A 78 -13.62 12.69 -19.01
N ARG A 79 -12.98 12.20 -17.95
CA ARG A 79 -13.67 11.42 -16.90
C ARG A 79 -14.68 12.28 -16.14
N PHE A 80 -14.33 13.53 -15.82
CA PHE A 80 -15.26 14.46 -15.17
C PHE A 80 -16.53 14.68 -16.03
N GLN A 81 -16.36 14.84 -17.34
CA GLN A 81 -17.48 14.95 -18.28
C GLN A 81 -18.30 13.65 -18.39
N ASP A 82 -17.62 12.53 -18.60
CA ASP A 82 -18.29 11.25 -18.88
C ASP A 82 -19.01 10.67 -17.66
N THR A 83 -18.54 10.94 -16.44
CA THR A 83 -19.05 10.33 -15.20
C THR A 83 -19.82 11.31 -14.33
N PHE A 84 -19.27 12.50 -14.07
CA PHE A 84 -19.88 13.43 -13.12
C PHE A 84 -21.00 14.24 -13.77
N LEU A 85 -20.74 14.85 -14.93
CA LEU A 85 -21.77 15.62 -15.63
C LEU A 85 -22.92 14.73 -16.11
N SER A 86 -22.64 13.51 -16.56
CA SER A 86 -23.69 12.53 -16.90
C SER A 86 -24.53 12.16 -15.68
N SER A 87 -23.92 12.03 -14.49
CA SER A 87 -24.62 11.76 -13.24
C SER A 87 -25.49 12.93 -12.76
N LEU A 88 -25.06 14.17 -13.00
CA LEU A 88 -25.83 15.40 -12.74
C LEU A 88 -27.08 15.54 -13.62
N ILE A 89 -27.07 14.92 -14.80
CA ILE A 89 -28.18 14.95 -15.76
C ILE A 89 -29.13 13.76 -15.56
N SER A 90 -28.74 12.75 -14.77
CA SER A 90 -29.58 11.59 -14.50
C SER A 90 -30.83 11.96 -13.70
N PRO A 91 -32.06 11.71 -14.20
CA PRO A 91 -33.31 12.04 -13.51
C PRO A 91 -33.44 11.42 -12.12
N ILE A 92 -32.74 10.30 -11.88
CA ILE A 92 -32.81 9.49 -10.66
C ILE A 92 -32.12 10.20 -9.49
N LYS A 93 -30.95 10.82 -9.72
CA LYS A 93 -30.21 11.57 -8.68
C LYS A 93 -30.70 13.00 -8.50
N ILE A 94 -31.37 13.58 -9.50
CA ILE A 94 -31.98 14.92 -9.39
C ILE A 94 -33.20 14.90 -8.46
N ASN A 95 -33.95 13.79 -8.42
CA ASN A 95 -35.16 13.66 -7.61
C ASN A 95 -34.90 13.31 -6.13
N SER A 96 -33.65 13.03 -5.72
CA SER A 96 -33.29 12.73 -4.33
C SER A 96 -32.96 13.98 -3.50
N PHE A 97 -32.90 15.17 -4.10
CA PHE A 97 -32.70 16.43 -3.38
C PHE A 97 -34.05 17.11 -3.09
N GLU A 98 -34.27 17.57 -1.86
CA GLU A 98 -35.45 18.37 -1.49
C GLU A 98 -35.53 19.68 -2.31
N THR A 99 -34.39 20.22 -2.73
CA THR A 99 -34.28 21.39 -3.61
C THR A 99 -33.23 21.13 -4.69
N LYS A 100 -33.58 21.37 -5.97
CA LYS A 100 -32.66 21.15 -7.09
C LYS A 100 -31.45 22.09 -6.99
N PRO A 101 -30.22 21.59 -7.15
CA PRO A 101 -29.02 22.43 -7.14
C PRO A 101 -29.09 23.44 -8.28
N LYS A 102 -28.86 24.72 -7.97
CA LYS A 102 -28.87 25.80 -8.97
C LYS A 102 -27.48 26.10 -9.50
N ASN A 103 -26.45 25.82 -8.70
CA ASN A 103 -25.08 26.16 -8.99
C ASN A 103 -24.15 24.96 -8.75
N LEU A 104 -23.20 24.75 -9.66
CA LEU A 104 -22.08 23.83 -9.51
C LEU A 104 -20.78 24.62 -9.58
N ILE A 105 -19.95 24.54 -8.55
CA ILE A 105 -18.63 25.16 -8.51
C ILE A 105 -17.57 24.07 -8.58
N VAL A 106 -16.79 24.09 -9.66
CA VAL A 106 -15.66 23.16 -9.84
C VAL A 106 -14.36 23.89 -9.48
N ILE A 107 -13.72 23.47 -8.40
CA ILE A 107 -12.54 24.11 -7.81
C ILE A 107 -11.28 23.35 -8.27
N SER A 108 -10.28 24.08 -8.76
CA SER A 108 -8.99 23.50 -9.12
C SER A 108 -7.79 24.18 -8.46
N ALA A 109 -6.85 23.35 -7.99
CA ALA A 109 -5.60 23.81 -7.38
C ALA A 109 -4.64 24.40 -8.43
N LYS A 110 -4.65 23.86 -9.65
CA LYS A 110 -3.79 24.33 -10.75
C LYS A 110 -4.53 25.35 -11.62
N PRO A 111 -3.82 26.38 -12.13
CA PRO A 111 -4.43 27.39 -12.98
C PRO A 111 -4.93 26.77 -14.28
N LEU A 112 -6.14 27.17 -14.68
CA LEU A 112 -6.74 26.77 -15.95
C LEU A 112 -6.14 27.59 -17.10
N SER A 113 -5.59 26.91 -18.10
CA SER A 113 -5.01 27.51 -19.30
C SER A 113 -6.06 28.29 -20.09
N LYS A 114 -5.61 29.29 -20.85
CA LYS A 114 -6.50 30.10 -21.71
C LYS A 114 -7.28 29.25 -22.72
N LYS A 115 -6.63 28.20 -23.25
CA LYS A 115 -7.25 27.22 -24.16
C LYS A 115 -8.39 26.47 -23.47
N PHE A 116 -8.16 26.01 -22.24
CA PHE A 116 -9.16 25.32 -21.45
C PHE A 116 -10.34 26.22 -21.10
N ARG A 117 -10.07 27.45 -20.64
CA ARG A 117 -11.11 28.47 -20.39
C ARG A 117 -11.93 28.78 -21.65
N SER A 118 -11.33 28.77 -22.84
CA SER A 118 -12.06 29.01 -24.11
C SER A 118 -12.92 27.83 -24.59
N MET A 119 -12.64 26.60 -24.13
CA MET A 119 -13.45 25.40 -24.44
C MET A 119 -14.65 25.24 -23.49
N MET A 120 -14.62 25.91 -22.35
CA MET A 120 -15.71 25.95 -21.37
C MET A 120 -16.65 27.11 -21.71
N PRO A 121 -17.54 26.94 -22.71
CA PRO A 121 -18.91 26.46 -22.44
C PRO A 121 -19.53 25.61 -23.59
N VAL A 122 -18.75 25.12 -24.56
CA VAL A 122 -19.30 24.47 -25.77
C VAL A 122 -19.76 23.02 -25.53
N ALA A 123 -19.15 22.31 -24.58
CA ALA A 123 -19.45 20.89 -24.35
C ALA A 123 -20.67 20.62 -23.45
N VAL A 124 -21.16 21.62 -22.72
CA VAL A 124 -22.25 21.45 -21.73
C VAL A 124 -23.43 22.40 -22.01
N GLY A 125 -23.21 23.48 -22.75
CA GLY A 125 -24.17 24.57 -22.97
C GLY A 125 -25.24 24.34 -24.04
N ALA A 126 -25.61 23.10 -24.36
CA ALA A 126 -26.69 22.85 -25.34
C ALA A 126 -27.91 22.13 -24.76
N THR A 127 -27.90 21.66 -23.50
CA THR A 127 -28.96 20.73 -23.07
C THR A 127 -29.66 20.95 -21.73
N ASN A 128 -29.34 21.91 -20.85
CA ASN A 128 -30.21 22.10 -19.66
C ASN A 128 -30.16 23.51 -19.04
N ASP A 129 -31.30 24.20 -19.04
CA ASP A 129 -31.61 25.46 -18.34
C ASP A 129 -31.62 25.34 -16.79
N TYR A 130 -31.05 24.27 -16.21
CA TYR A 130 -31.32 23.87 -14.81
C TYR A 130 -30.17 24.06 -13.81
N VAL A 131 -28.89 24.11 -14.24
CA VAL A 131 -27.73 24.24 -13.31
C VAL A 131 -26.65 25.14 -13.92
N GLN A 132 -26.26 26.21 -13.23
CA GLN A 132 -25.17 27.10 -13.64
C GLN A 132 -23.82 26.55 -13.17
N ILE A 133 -22.88 26.32 -14.09
CA ILE A 133 -21.54 25.81 -13.77
C ILE A 133 -20.53 26.95 -13.72
N THR A 134 -19.80 27.06 -12.61
CA THR A 134 -18.74 28.04 -12.37
C THR A 134 -17.42 27.32 -12.08
N TYR A 135 -16.31 27.83 -12.59
CA TYR A 135 -14.98 27.25 -12.38
C TYR A 135 -14.13 28.19 -11.53
N TRP A 136 -13.55 27.66 -10.46
CA TRP A 136 -12.65 28.38 -9.58
C TRP A 136 -11.23 27.88 -9.75
N GLY A 137 -10.30 28.80 -9.96
CA GLY A 137 -8.88 28.53 -9.96
C GLY A 137 -8.19 29.12 -8.72
N PRO A 138 -6.84 29.18 -8.74
CA PRO A 138 -6.05 29.79 -7.68
C PRO A 138 -6.48 31.21 -7.33
N GLU A 139 -6.93 32.00 -8.31
CA GLU A 139 -7.31 33.41 -8.11
C GLU A 139 -8.52 33.56 -7.18
N GLU A 140 -9.56 32.75 -7.39
CA GLU A 140 -10.77 32.74 -6.57
C GLU A 140 -10.48 32.22 -5.16
N ILE A 141 -9.70 31.14 -5.06
CA ILE A 141 -9.31 30.55 -3.76
C ILE A 141 -8.51 31.56 -2.93
N ASN A 142 -7.60 32.32 -3.56
CA ASN A 142 -6.83 33.36 -2.89
C ASN A 142 -7.69 34.45 -2.27
N LYS A 143 -8.86 34.79 -2.85
CA LYS A 143 -9.76 35.78 -2.28
C LYS A 143 -10.22 35.33 -0.90
N ILE A 144 -10.69 34.08 -0.78
CA ILE A 144 -11.15 33.50 0.48
C ILE A 144 -9.98 33.35 1.47
N VAL A 145 -8.84 32.83 1.02
CA VAL A 145 -7.63 32.70 1.85
C VAL A 145 -7.19 34.06 2.43
N SER A 146 -7.25 35.12 1.61
CA SER A 146 -6.84 36.46 2.04
C SER A 146 -7.75 37.06 3.10
N GLN A 147 -9.04 36.69 3.11
CA GLN A 147 -10.00 37.08 4.15
C GLN A 147 -9.78 36.30 5.45
N HIS A 148 -9.36 35.03 5.36
CA HIS A 148 -9.27 34.11 6.51
C HIS A 148 -7.83 33.65 6.78
N ARG A 149 -6.86 34.57 6.81
CA ARG A 149 -5.42 34.23 6.93
C ARG A 149 -5.07 33.43 8.18
N ALA A 150 -5.59 33.82 9.34
CA ALA A 150 -5.31 33.15 10.61
C ALA A 150 -5.83 31.70 10.58
N LYS A 151 -7.08 31.51 10.15
CA LYS A 151 -7.67 30.17 10.03
C LYS A 151 -6.97 29.34 8.96
N THR A 152 -6.56 29.96 7.85
CA THR A 152 -5.79 29.29 6.80
C THR A 152 -4.48 28.72 7.36
N SER A 153 -3.74 29.49 8.17
CA SER A 153 -2.51 29.01 8.79
C SER A 153 -2.77 27.86 9.78
N GLU A 154 -3.88 27.92 10.53
CA GLU A 154 -4.28 26.86 11.45
C GLU A 154 -4.60 25.55 10.69
N ILE A 155 -5.38 25.62 9.60
CA ILE A 155 -5.74 24.46 8.78
C ILE A 155 -4.48 23.83 8.17
N VAL A 156 -3.57 24.63 7.62
CA VAL A 156 -2.33 24.11 7.01
C VAL A 156 -1.45 23.41 8.06
N ASN A 157 -1.31 23.98 9.27
CA ASN A 157 -0.50 23.39 10.32
C ASN A 157 -1.10 22.10 10.90
N ASN A 158 -2.44 21.95 10.85
CA ASN A 158 -3.17 20.80 11.38
C ASN A 158 -3.70 19.86 10.29
N LEU A 159 -3.23 19.99 9.04
CA LEU A 159 -3.83 19.32 7.89
C LEU A 159 -3.81 17.79 8.02
N PHE A 160 -2.74 17.24 8.58
CA PHE A 160 -2.63 15.80 8.85
C PHE A 160 -3.69 15.31 9.85
N SER A 161 -3.87 16.02 10.97
CA SER A 161 -4.90 15.69 11.97
C SER A 161 -6.30 15.78 11.38
N LEU A 162 -6.58 16.83 10.60
CA LEU A 162 -7.88 17.01 9.91
C LEU A 162 -8.15 15.89 8.90
N ARG A 163 -7.11 15.37 8.23
CA ARG A 163 -7.21 14.21 7.33
C ARG A 163 -7.58 12.94 8.08
N ILE A 164 -6.99 12.71 9.25
CA ILE A 164 -7.31 11.56 10.11
C ILE A 164 -8.75 11.70 10.61
N GLU A 165 -9.12 12.86 11.15
CA GLU A 165 -10.48 13.13 11.62
C GLU A 165 -11.51 12.87 10.52
N ALA A 166 -11.28 13.39 9.30
CA ALA A 166 -12.17 13.15 8.17
C ALA A 166 -12.25 11.65 7.79
N ALA A 167 -11.13 10.92 7.84
CA ALA A 167 -11.13 9.47 7.56
C ALA A 167 -11.88 8.67 8.65
N VAL A 168 -11.70 9.01 9.92
CA VAL A 168 -12.37 8.37 11.06
C VAL A 168 -13.85 8.72 11.11
N THR A 169 -14.24 9.91 10.69
CA THR A 169 -15.67 10.29 10.66
C THR A 169 -16.40 9.58 9.51
N LYS A 170 -15.68 9.19 8.45
CA LYS A 170 -16.21 8.52 7.25
C LYS A 170 -16.54 7.03 7.46
N THR A 171 -16.08 6.39 8.53
CA THR A 171 -16.25 4.93 8.76
C THR A 171 -17.67 4.49 9.16
N THR A 172 -18.70 5.30 8.91
CA THR A 172 -20.11 4.87 9.04
C THR A 172 -20.51 3.80 8.00
N SER A 173 -19.68 3.57 6.99
CA SER A 173 -19.83 2.52 5.98
C SER A 173 -19.06 1.25 6.38
N SER A 174 -19.66 0.06 6.21
CA SER A 174 -18.98 -1.21 6.51
C SER A 174 -17.76 -1.38 5.59
N TRP A 175 -16.58 -1.52 6.17
CA TRP A 175 -15.32 -1.74 5.44
C TRP A 175 -15.39 -2.91 4.44
N SER A 176 -16.28 -3.90 4.68
CA SER A 176 -16.54 -5.01 3.77
C SER A 176 -17.16 -4.57 2.43
N THR A 177 -18.04 -3.57 2.46
CA THR A 177 -18.64 -2.95 1.27
C THR A 177 -17.59 -2.17 0.50
N GLU A 178 -16.76 -1.39 1.21
CA GLU A 178 -15.65 -0.65 0.60
C GLU A 178 -14.64 -1.59 -0.06
N ARG A 179 -14.31 -2.70 0.62
CA ARG A 179 -13.44 -3.76 0.09
C ARG A 179 -13.95 -4.29 -1.24
N THR A 180 -15.24 -4.53 -1.37
CA THR A 180 -15.85 -5.01 -2.64
C THR A 180 -15.60 -4.01 -3.78
N GLY A 181 -15.75 -2.70 -3.51
CA GLY A 181 -15.43 -1.65 -4.48
C GLY A 181 -13.94 -1.58 -4.83
N ILE A 182 -13.05 -1.85 -3.87
CA ILE A 182 -11.59 -1.92 -4.10
C ILE A 182 -11.23 -3.15 -4.94
N ILE A 183 -11.84 -4.31 -4.67
CA ILE A 183 -11.63 -5.55 -5.46
C ILE A 183 -12.04 -5.32 -6.91
N ALA A 184 -13.16 -4.63 -7.17
CA ALA A 184 -13.56 -4.29 -8.54
C ALA A 184 -12.52 -3.42 -9.26
N LYS A 185 -11.94 -2.41 -8.58
CA LYS A 185 -10.85 -1.57 -9.13
C LYS A 185 -9.57 -2.36 -9.36
N LEU A 186 -9.25 -3.29 -8.44
CA LEU A 186 -8.12 -4.20 -8.57
C LEU A 186 -8.28 -5.07 -9.81
N LYS A 187 -9.48 -5.64 -10.03
CA LYS A 187 -9.81 -6.43 -11.22
C LYS A 187 -9.67 -5.63 -12.51
N GLU A 188 -10.23 -4.41 -12.56
CA GLU A 188 -10.08 -3.51 -13.71
C GLU A 188 -8.60 -3.24 -14.03
N SER A 189 -7.77 -3.05 -13.00
CA SER A 189 -6.33 -2.82 -13.14
C SER A 189 -5.58 -4.06 -13.61
N TYR A 190 -5.93 -5.23 -13.10
CA TYR A 190 -5.39 -6.53 -13.52
C TYR A 190 -5.73 -6.82 -14.99
N ASP A 191 -6.97 -6.56 -15.41
CA ASP A 191 -7.44 -6.79 -16.79
C ASP A 191 -6.78 -5.87 -17.84
N ARG A 192 -6.11 -4.79 -17.41
CA ARG A 192 -5.30 -3.95 -18.30
C ARG A 192 -3.90 -4.52 -18.57
N GLY A 193 -3.44 -5.48 -17.77
CA GLY A 193 -2.21 -6.24 -18.02
C GLY A 193 -0.88 -5.52 -17.78
N GLN A 194 -0.90 -4.47 -16.95
CA GLN A 194 0.29 -3.77 -16.44
C GLN A 194 0.39 -4.00 -14.93
N PHE A 195 0.62 -5.25 -14.54
CA PHE A 195 0.58 -5.68 -13.15
C PHE A 195 1.91 -6.31 -12.71
N THR A 196 2.37 -5.98 -11.50
CA THR A 196 3.53 -6.61 -10.85
C THR A 196 3.11 -7.11 -9.48
N LEU A 197 3.48 -8.34 -9.13
CA LEU A 197 3.24 -8.87 -7.79
C LEU A 197 4.44 -8.59 -6.89
N PHE A 198 4.20 -8.17 -5.66
CA PHE A 198 5.22 -7.98 -4.62
C PHE A 198 4.94 -9.01 -3.52
N LEU A 199 5.81 -10.00 -3.35
CA LEU A 199 5.57 -11.14 -2.47
C LEU A 199 6.49 -11.09 -1.25
N GLY A 200 5.90 -11.12 -0.06
CA GLY A 200 6.62 -11.14 1.21
C GLY A 200 6.54 -12.48 1.93
N ALA A 201 7.13 -12.53 3.12
CA ALA A 201 7.29 -13.74 3.91
C ALA A 201 5.98 -14.43 4.24
N GLY A 202 4.86 -13.69 4.33
CA GLY A 202 3.53 -14.27 4.55
C GLY A 202 3.11 -15.28 3.46
N VAL A 203 3.61 -15.12 2.23
CA VAL A 203 3.37 -16.09 1.15
C VAL A 203 4.09 -17.40 1.44
N SER A 204 5.39 -17.37 1.74
CA SER A 204 6.17 -18.56 2.08
C SER A 204 5.71 -19.21 3.38
N SER A 205 5.25 -18.43 4.37
CA SER A 205 4.65 -18.96 5.60
C SER A 205 3.38 -19.78 5.34
N SER A 206 2.61 -19.49 4.28
CA SER A 206 1.45 -20.32 3.90
C SER A 206 1.83 -21.75 3.48
N ALA A 207 3.10 -21.97 3.09
CA ALA A 207 3.69 -23.29 2.81
C ALA A 207 4.55 -23.82 3.97
N GLY A 208 4.43 -23.21 5.16
CA GLY A 208 5.10 -23.65 6.38
C GLY A 208 6.57 -23.20 6.50
N MET A 209 7.05 -22.27 5.67
CA MET A 209 8.42 -21.76 5.82
C MET A 209 8.56 -20.97 7.14
N PRO A 210 9.71 -21.08 7.83
CA PRO A 210 9.95 -20.38 9.08
C PRO A 210 9.98 -18.86 8.86
N SER A 211 9.61 -18.09 9.87
CA SER A 211 9.90 -16.65 9.88
C SER A 211 11.41 -16.42 9.93
N TRP A 212 11.83 -15.24 9.49
CA TRP A 212 13.24 -14.88 9.48
C TRP A 212 13.87 -14.88 10.88
N ASP A 213 13.15 -14.36 11.87
CA ASP A 213 13.58 -14.38 13.26
C ASP A 213 13.77 -15.81 13.77
N ASN A 214 12.86 -16.73 13.41
CA ASN A 214 12.97 -18.13 13.81
C ASN A 214 14.17 -18.81 13.16
N LEU A 215 14.41 -18.61 11.87
CA LEU A 215 15.56 -19.17 11.18
C LEU A 215 16.88 -18.68 11.78
N LEU A 216 17.01 -17.37 12.01
CA LEU A 216 18.22 -16.80 12.59
C LEU A 216 18.44 -17.26 14.03
N ASN A 217 17.39 -17.39 14.82
CA ASN A 217 17.48 -17.95 16.17
C ASN A 217 17.98 -19.39 16.13
N SER A 218 17.43 -20.23 15.25
CA SER A 218 17.87 -21.62 15.10
C SER A 218 19.33 -21.72 14.63
N LEU A 219 19.75 -20.87 13.69
CA LEU A 219 21.15 -20.82 13.23
C LEU A 219 22.10 -20.33 14.34
N PHE A 220 21.66 -19.34 15.13
CA PHE A 220 22.46 -18.81 16.23
C PHE A 220 22.61 -19.84 17.36
N VAL A 221 21.54 -20.55 17.71
CA VAL A 221 21.61 -21.70 18.63
C VAL A 221 22.57 -22.74 18.07
N ALA A 222 22.43 -23.17 16.81
CA ALA A 222 23.30 -24.18 16.21
C ALA A 222 24.79 -23.76 16.22
N TYR A 223 25.07 -22.49 15.97
CA TYR A 223 26.41 -21.93 16.04
C TYR A 223 26.98 -21.97 17.47
N LEU A 224 26.22 -21.47 18.45
CA LEU A 224 26.66 -21.46 19.85
C LEU A 224 26.85 -22.88 20.39
N THR A 225 25.95 -23.81 20.05
CA THR A 225 26.12 -25.23 20.41
C THR A 225 27.44 -25.78 19.91
N ARG A 226 27.87 -25.43 18.69
CA ARG A 226 29.16 -25.86 18.16
C ARG A 226 30.36 -25.21 18.86
N GLU A 227 30.25 -23.93 19.23
CA GLU A 227 31.34 -23.23 19.94
C GLU A 227 31.49 -23.71 21.38
N PHE A 228 30.38 -24.00 22.06
CA PHE A 228 30.36 -24.50 23.44
C PHE A 228 30.41 -26.03 23.56
N ASP A 229 30.45 -26.79 22.45
CA ASP A 229 30.52 -28.26 22.43
C ASP A 229 31.78 -28.81 23.15
N LYS A 230 32.80 -27.97 23.36
CA LYS A 230 34.02 -28.31 24.11
C LYS A 230 33.91 -28.04 25.62
N ASP A 231 32.85 -27.37 26.05
CA ASP A 231 32.62 -26.94 27.42
C ASP A 231 31.53 -27.84 28.03
N ASN A 232 31.93 -28.90 28.76
CA ASN A 232 31.03 -29.90 29.38
C ASN A 232 30.02 -29.31 30.41
N ALA A 233 30.01 -27.99 30.59
CA ALA A 233 29.16 -27.28 31.55
C ALA A 233 27.86 -26.72 30.92
N ILE A 234 27.72 -26.71 29.59
CA ILE A 234 26.58 -26.10 28.89
C ILE A 234 25.99 -27.13 27.92
N ASP A 235 24.76 -27.60 28.17
CA ASP A 235 24.04 -28.47 27.24
C ASP A 235 23.26 -27.64 26.20
N SER A 236 22.91 -28.28 25.08
CA SER A 236 22.04 -27.78 24.01
C SER A 236 20.69 -27.23 24.51
N SER A 237 20.14 -27.75 25.61
CA SER A 237 18.94 -27.19 26.27
C SER A 237 19.21 -25.85 26.93
N ASP A 238 20.38 -25.69 27.56
CA ASP A 238 20.78 -24.45 28.24
C ASP A 238 21.00 -23.32 27.22
N ILE A 239 21.58 -23.65 26.06
CA ILE A 239 21.80 -22.69 24.97
C ILE A 239 20.47 -22.17 24.42
N ASN A 240 19.48 -23.04 24.24
CA ASN A 240 18.13 -22.63 23.81
C ASN A 240 17.47 -21.69 24.84
N GLU A 241 17.61 -21.97 26.14
CA GLU A 241 17.08 -21.10 27.19
C GLU A 241 17.80 -19.75 27.22
N LEU A 242 19.12 -19.74 27.11
CA LEU A 242 19.95 -18.54 27.10
C LEU A 242 19.66 -17.65 25.89
N VAL A 243 19.57 -18.22 24.69
CA VAL A 243 19.21 -17.48 23.47
C VAL A 243 17.76 -16.97 23.55
N GLY A 244 16.83 -17.81 24.02
CA GLY A 244 15.44 -17.40 24.23
C GLY A 244 15.30 -16.25 25.23
N ARG A 245 16.13 -16.23 26.28
CA ARG A 245 16.18 -15.15 27.26
C ARG A 245 16.86 -13.90 26.71
N LEU A 246 17.93 -14.06 25.94
CA LEU A 246 18.62 -12.94 25.27
C LEU A 246 17.65 -12.18 24.36
N ASN A 247 16.86 -12.90 23.55
CA ASN A 247 15.86 -12.30 22.66
C ASN A 247 14.71 -11.59 23.39
N LYS A 248 14.40 -11.99 24.63
CA LYS A 248 13.37 -11.34 25.45
C LYS A 248 13.87 -10.12 26.22
N VAL A 249 15.15 -10.13 26.63
CA VAL A 249 15.75 -9.08 27.47
C VAL A 249 16.45 -8.02 26.63
N SER A 250 16.95 -8.40 25.45
CA SER A 250 17.57 -7.51 24.49
C SER A 250 16.67 -7.37 23.28
N GLU A 251 16.20 -6.16 23.01
CA GLU A 251 15.58 -5.81 21.71
C GLU A 251 16.59 -5.93 20.54
N SER A 252 17.85 -6.36 20.79
CA SER A 252 18.87 -6.54 19.77
C SER A 252 18.52 -7.72 18.85
N SER A 253 17.74 -7.35 17.84
CA SER A 253 17.14 -8.09 16.74
C SER A 253 18.00 -9.20 16.15
N ALA A 254 17.32 -10.16 15.52
CA ALA A 254 17.90 -11.21 14.71
C ALA A 254 19.03 -10.73 13.78
N LEU A 255 19.02 -9.46 13.34
CA LEU A 255 20.09 -8.81 12.58
C LEU A 255 21.47 -8.82 13.29
N MET A 256 21.53 -8.64 14.61
CA MET A 256 22.76 -8.78 15.40
C MET A 256 23.22 -10.24 15.41
N GLY A 257 22.29 -11.19 15.59
CA GLY A 257 22.57 -12.62 15.46
C GLY A 257 23.14 -12.97 14.09
N ALA A 258 22.55 -12.46 13.01
CA ALA A 258 23.04 -12.61 11.64
C ALA A 258 24.45 -12.02 11.45
N ARG A 259 24.73 -10.87 12.08
CA ARG A 259 26.04 -10.22 12.06
C ARG A 259 27.10 -11.04 12.80
N TYR A 260 26.76 -11.58 13.98
CA TYR A 260 27.64 -12.49 14.72
C TYR A 260 27.89 -13.77 13.94
N LEU A 261 26.84 -14.39 13.40
CA LEU A 261 26.94 -15.58 12.55
C LEU A 261 27.86 -15.33 11.37
N ARG A 262 27.66 -14.23 10.64
CA ARG A 262 28.51 -13.87 9.50
C ARG A 262 29.95 -13.63 9.91
N LYS A 263 30.20 -12.95 11.02
CA LYS A 263 31.57 -12.62 11.49
C LYS A 263 32.29 -13.84 12.10
N GLY A 264 31.56 -14.73 12.77
CA GLY A 264 32.09 -15.95 13.39
C GLY A 264 32.30 -17.10 12.40
N LEU A 265 31.57 -17.10 11.28
CA LEU A 265 31.64 -18.15 10.26
C LEU A 265 32.42 -17.75 8.99
N VAL A 266 32.84 -16.49 8.84
CA VAL A 266 33.58 -16.02 7.66
C VAL A 266 34.96 -15.49 8.06
N GLY A 267 35.96 -16.38 8.06
CA GLY A 267 37.40 -16.09 8.11
C GLY A 267 38.08 -16.12 6.72
N SER A 268 37.44 -16.69 5.69
CA SER A 268 37.91 -16.74 4.30
C SER A 268 36.76 -16.85 3.26
N SER A 269 37.02 -16.64 1.97
CA SER A 269 35.99 -16.68 0.91
C SER A 269 35.34 -18.07 0.72
N ALA A 270 36.09 -19.15 0.99
CA ALA A 270 35.56 -20.52 0.96
C ALA A 270 34.55 -20.79 2.08
N GLU A 271 34.70 -20.12 3.23
CA GLU A 271 33.80 -20.27 4.38
C GLU A 271 32.45 -19.57 4.17
N THR A 272 32.40 -18.53 3.33
CA THR A 272 31.15 -17.88 2.91
C THR A 272 30.21 -18.85 2.18
N HIS A 273 30.73 -19.76 1.34
CA HIS A 273 29.91 -20.75 0.65
C HIS A 273 29.30 -21.76 1.64
N HIS A 274 30.11 -22.27 2.57
CA HIS A 274 29.63 -23.17 3.62
C HIS A 274 28.55 -22.53 4.49
N PHE A 275 28.66 -21.22 4.74
CA PHE A 275 27.67 -20.47 5.49
C PHE A 275 26.33 -20.37 4.74
N VAL A 276 26.36 -20.01 3.46
CA VAL A 276 25.15 -19.92 2.61
C VAL A 276 24.48 -21.29 2.47
N ASP A 277 25.25 -22.35 2.28
CA ASP A 277 24.73 -23.71 2.20
C ASP A 277 24.09 -24.15 3.54
N ALA A 278 24.70 -23.80 4.68
CA ALA A 278 24.15 -24.08 5.99
C ALA A 278 22.82 -23.35 6.22
N ILE A 279 22.74 -22.05 5.88
CA ILE A 279 21.48 -21.29 5.96
C ILE A 279 20.42 -21.92 5.06
N THR A 280 20.77 -22.22 3.80
CA THR A 280 19.84 -22.82 2.84
C THR A 280 19.30 -24.13 3.40
N LYS A 281 20.16 -25.01 3.89
CA LYS A 281 19.77 -26.28 4.49
C LYS A 281 18.83 -26.08 5.68
N SER A 282 19.18 -25.20 6.63
CA SER A 282 18.34 -24.91 7.79
C SER A 282 16.99 -24.31 7.41
N LEU A 283 16.94 -23.42 6.40
CA LEU A 283 15.71 -22.81 5.90
C LEU A 283 14.68 -23.87 5.48
N TYR A 284 15.10 -24.88 4.72
CA TYR A 284 14.20 -25.94 4.24
C TYR A 284 13.97 -27.06 5.27
N GLU A 285 14.94 -27.36 6.14
CA GLU A 285 14.77 -28.34 7.23
C GLU A 285 13.79 -27.88 8.31
N LEU A 286 13.76 -26.58 8.61
CA LEU A 286 12.85 -25.97 9.58
C LEU A 286 11.43 -25.77 9.05
N ARG A 287 11.16 -26.11 7.78
CA ARG A 287 9.82 -25.99 7.20
C ARG A 287 8.83 -26.89 7.95
N ASN A 288 7.72 -26.32 8.37
CA ASN A 288 6.63 -27.06 8.98
C ASN A 288 5.90 -27.92 7.93
N LYS A 289 6.04 -29.25 8.05
CA LYS A 289 5.48 -30.23 7.10
C LYS A 289 3.96 -30.43 7.23
N ASN A 290 3.32 -29.82 8.22
CA ASN A 290 1.85 -29.84 8.34
C ASN A 290 1.17 -28.94 7.30
N PHE A 291 1.92 -28.01 6.71
CA PHE A 291 1.46 -27.17 5.62
C PHE A 291 1.78 -27.83 4.29
N ASP A 292 0.85 -27.72 3.34
CA ASP A 292 1.09 -28.09 1.96
C ASP A 292 2.12 -27.16 1.34
N ILE A 293 3.12 -27.73 0.67
CA ILE A 293 4.13 -26.95 -0.05
C ILE A 293 3.50 -26.18 -1.22
N ASP A 294 2.42 -26.74 -1.80
CA ASP A 294 1.63 -26.14 -2.87
C ASP A 294 0.37 -25.46 -2.30
N SER A 295 0.58 -24.58 -1.32
CA SER A 295 -0.51 -23.89 -0.61
C SER A 295 -1.54 -23.28 -1.57
N ARG A 296 -2.79 -23.15 -1.11
CA ARG A 296 -3.86 -22.52 -1.92
C ARG A 296 -3.43 -21.14 -2.43
N LEU A 297 -2.70 -20.39 -1.61
CA LEU A 297 -2.15 -19.08 -1.96
C LEU A 297 -1.12 -19.15 -3.11
N PHE A 298 -0.16 -20.09 -3.06
CA PHE A 298 0.79 -20.28 -4.16
C PHE A 298 0.08 -20.66 -5.46
N ARG A 299 -0.92 -21.54 -5.39
CA ARG A 299 -1.74 -21.91 -6.56
C ARG A 299 -2.50 -20.72 -7.14
N ALA A 300 -3.11 -19.90 -6.29
CA ALA A 300 -3.82 -18.70 -6.71
C ALA A 300 -2.87 -17.66 -7.33
N ILE A 301 -1.71 -17.41 -6.73
CA ILE A 301 -0.66 -16.52 -7.27
C ILE A 301 -0.22 -17.01 -8.65
N ALA A 302 0.13 -18.29 -8.80
CA ALA A 302 0.54 -18.84 -10.09
C ALA A 302 -0.56 -18.72 -11.16
N ALA A 303 -1.84 -18.92 -10.78
CA ALA A 303 -2.96 -18.72 -11.69
C ALA A 303 -3.07 -17.27 -12.18
N THR A 304 -2.79 -16.27 -11.32
CA THR A 304 -2.77 -14.86 -11.75
C THR A 304 -1.64 -14.53 -12.73
N CYS A 305 -0.53 -15.28 -12.67
CA CYS A 305 0.61 -15.13 -13.57
C CYS A 305 0.41 -15.81 -14.94
N MET A 306 -0.61 -16.67 -15.09
CA MET A 306 -0.81 -17.45 -16.30
C MET A 306 -1.12 -16.54 -17.52
N PRO A 307 -0.37 -16.65 -18.63
CA PRO A 307 -0.67 -15.90 -19.85
C PRO A 307 -2.04 -16.27 -20.44
N ARG A 308 -2.78 -15.28 -20.92
CA ARG A 308 -4.05 -15.48 -21.65
C ARG A 308 -3.86 -15.24 -23.14
N ARG A 309 -4.90 -15.54 -23.95
CA ARG A 309 -4.94 -15.19 -25.39
C ARG A 309 -4.66 -13.71 -25.66
N THR A 310 -4.96 -12.83 -24.70
CA THR A 310 -4.72 -11.38 -24.78
C THR A 310 -3.34 -10.95 -24.25
N GLY A 311 -2.46 -11.91 -23.95
CA GLY A 311 -1.14 -11.69 -23.35
C GLY A 311 -1.11 -11.93 -21.84
N ALA A 312 0.09 -11.85 -21.26
CA ALA A 312 0.29 -11.93 -19.81
C ALA A 312 -0.23 -10.68 -19.11
N ARG A 313 -1.00 -10.88 -18.02
CA ARG A 313 -1.52 -9.78 -17.19
C ARG A 313 -0.47 -9.30 -16.18
N VAL A 314 0.23 -10.26 -15.56
CA VAL A 314 1.37 -10.02 -14.68
C VAL A 314 2.63 -9.97 -15.55
N ARG A 315 3.37 -8.87 -15.46
CA ARG A 315 4.60 -8.62 -16.22
C ARG A 315 5.85 -9.01 -15.47
N SER A 316 5.79 -9.02 -14.14
CA SER A 316 6.91 -9.40 -13.29
C SER A 316 6.44 -9.74 -11.89
N VAL A 317 7.29 -10.45 -11.15
CA VAL A 317 7.16 -10.67 -9.72
C VAL A 317 8.38 -10.11 -9.02
N VAL A 318 8.20 -9.36 -7.95
CA VAL A 318 9.23 -8.92 -7.02
C VAL A 318 9.07 -9.76 -5.76
N ASN A 319 10.02 -10.67 -5.52
CA ASN A 319 10.00 -11.60 -4.41
C ASN A 319 11.02 -11.16 -3.34
N TYR A 320 10.55 -10.95 -2.11
CA TYR A 320 11.41 -10.64 -0.96
C TYR A 320 11.85 -11.91 -0.22
N ASN A 321 11.30 -13.06 -0.60
CA ASN A 321 11.61 -14.33 0.01
C ASN A 321 12.86 -14.94 -0.63
N PHE A 322 13.64 -15.66 0.19
CA PHE A 322 14.85 -16.33 -0.24
C PHE A 322 14.58 -17.67 -0.92
N ASP A 323 13.45 -18.31 -0.62
CA ASP A 323 13.13 -19.64 -1.14
C ASP A 323 12.75 -19.64 -2.63
N ASP A 324 12.70 -20.85 -3.19
CA ASP A 324 12.32 -21.16 -4.57
C ASP A 324 10.91 -21.77 -4.69
N LEU A 325 10.02 -21.52 -3.72
CA LEU A 325 8.68 -22.14 -3.72
C LEU A 325 7.80 -21.62 -4.85
N LEU A 326 7.92 -20.34 -5.20
CA LEU A 326 7.20 -19.77 -6.33
C LEU A 326 7.66 -20.43 -7.64
N GLU A 327 8.96 -20.56 -7.85
CA GLU A 327 9.60 -21.18 -9.01
C GLU A 327 9.09 -22.61 -9.22
N LYS A 328 9.03 -23.39 -8.14
CA LYS A 328 8.48 -24.75 -8.16
C LYS A 328 7.02 -24.77 -8.60
N GLN A 329 6.21 -23.84 -8.09
CA GLN A 329 4.80 -23.74 -8.45
C GLN A 329 4.59 -23.24 -9.89
N LEU A 330 5.39 -22.30 -10.37
CA LEU A 330 5.38 -21.81 -11.76
C LEU A 330 5.77 -22.93 -12.73
N ALA A 331 6.83 -23.69 -12.43
CA ALA A 331 7.25 -24.85 -13.22
C ALA A 331 6.13 -25.90 -13.30
N LYS A 332 5.48 -26.20 -12.17
CA LYS A 332 4.37 -27.18 -12.10
C LYS A 332 3.15 -26.75 -12.91
N THR A 333 2.90 -25.45 -13.03
CA THR A 333 1.80 -24.87 -13.81
C THR A 333 2.16 -24.65 -15.29
N GLY A 334 3.40 -24.93 -15.70
CA GLY A 334 3.86 -24.78 -17.07
C GLY A 334 4.13 -23.33 -17.49
N ILE A 335 4.33 -22.44 -16.52
CA ILE A 335 4.69 -21.03 -16.77
C ILE A 335 6.21 -20.95 -16.94
N THR A 336 6.66 -20.40 -18.06
CA THR A 336 8.06 -20.06 -18.30
C THR A 336 8.46 -18.87 -17.44
N TYR A 337 9.55 -18.99 -16.68
CA TYR A 337 10.01 -17.95 -15.77
C TYR A 337 11.52 -17.86 -15.76
N ARG A 338 12.01 -16.71 -15.29
CA ARG A 338 13.42 -16.50 -14.98
C ARG A 338 13.57 -15.85 -13.60
N SER A 339 14.19 -16.56 -12.66
CA SER A 339 14.60 -15.97 -11.38
C SER A 339 15.77 -15.03 -11.64
N VAL A 340 15.69 -13.78 -11.18
CA VAL A 340 16.69 -12.73 -11.35
C VAL A 340 17.17 -12.32 -9.96
N TYR A 341 18.41 -12.67 -9.63
CA TYR A 341 19.02 -12.41 -8.32
C TYR A 341 20.39 -11.71 -8.43
N THR A 342 20.83 -11.41 -9.66
CA THR A 342 22.03 -10.63 -9.96
C THR A 342 21.78 -9.60 -11.06
N GLU A 343 22.66 -8.60 -11.16
CA GLU A 343 22.56 -7.53 -12.18
C GLU A 343 22.83 -8.00 -13.62
N THR A 344 23.51 -9.14 -13.78
CA THR A 344 23.94 -9.67 -15.09
C THR A 344 22.92 -10.57 -15.76
N GLU A 345 21.81 -10.87 -15.07
CA GLU A 345 20.82 -11.80 -15.59
C GLU A 345 19.93 -11.18 -16.66
N VAL A 346 19.71 -11.97 -17.71
CA VAL A 346 18.87 -11.63 -18.85
C VAL A 346 17.80 -12.71 -18.97
N TYR A 347 16.57 -12.28 -19.27
CA TYR A 347 15.42 -13.14 -19.48
C TYR A 347 14.80 -12.88 -20.85
N ASP A 348 14.12 -13.89 -21.40
CA ASP A 348 13.42 -13.76 -22.67
C ASP A 348 12.09 -12.98 -22.49
N PRO A 349 11.63 -12.20 -23.49
CA PRO A 349 10.33 -11.53 -23.41
C PRO A 349 9.12 -12.44 -23.11
N ASP A 350 9.21 -13.74 -23.42
CA ASP A 350 8.18 -14.74 -23.14
C ASP A 350 8.32 -15.41 -21.76
N GLU A 351 9.37 -15.08 -21.00
CA GLU A 351 9.58 -15.54 -19.62
C GLU A 351 9.04 -14.53 -18.61
N LEU A 352 8.41 -15.01 -17.53
CA LEU A 352 8.06 -14.19 -16.38
C LEU A 352 9.30 -13.92 -15.52
N PRO A 353 9.80 -12.67 -15.41
CA PRO A 353 10.91 -12.38 -14.50
C PRO A 353 10.43 -12.39 -13.04
N VAL A 354 11.16 -13.13 -12.20
CA VAL A 354 10.98 -13.19 -10.74
C VAL A 354 12.21 -12.57 -10.08
N TYR A 355 12.10 -11.32 -9.64
CA TYR A 355 13.20 -10.56 -9.05
C TYR A 355 13.34 -10.85 -7.56
N HIS A 356 14.44 -11.49 -7.15
CA HIS A 356 14.77 -11.74 -5.74
C HIS A 356 15.57 -10.58 -5.16
N VAL A 357 14.88 -9.51 -4.77
CA VAL A 357 15.50 -8.23 -4.40
C VAL A 357 16.28 -8.28 -3.09
N HIS A 358 16.01 -9.28 -2.25
CA HIS A 358 16.71 -9.54 -0.99
C HIS A 358 17.71 -10.71 -1.08
N GLY A 359 17.79 -11.37 -2.23
CA GLY A 359 18.64 -12.54 -2.46
C GLY A 359 17.88 -13.84 -2.60
N PHE A 360 18.58 -14.88 -3.05
CA PHE A 360 17.99 -16.15 -3.46
C PHE A 360 18.77 -17.35 -2.93
N LEU A 361 18.06 -18.26 -2.26
CA LEU A 361 18.54 -19.48 -1.61
C LEU A 361 17.68 -20.68 -2.03
N PRO A 362 17.79 -21.15 -3.29
CA PRO A 362 17.00 -22.27 -3.78
C PRO A 362 17.37 -23.58 -3.07
N GLU A 363 16.39 -24.48 -2.91
CA GLU A 363 16.60 -25.79 -2.27
C GLU A 363 17.57 -26.64 -3.08
N ASP A 364 17.40 -26.64 -4.39
CA ASP A 364 18.26 -27.30 -5.34
C ASP A 364 19.16 -26.29 -6.05
N ARG A 365 20.30 -26.00 -5.43
CA ARG A 365 21.29 -25.02 -5.90
C ARG A 365 21.91 -25.39 -7.24
N SER A 366 21.90 -26.67 -7.63
CA SER A 366 22.50 -27.14 -8.87
C SER A 366 21.78 -26.64 -10.14
N LYS A 367 20.51 -26.22 -9.99
CA LYS A 367 19.69 -25.68 -11.08
C LYS A 367 20.02 -24.24 -11.44
N TYR A 368 20.80 -23.55 -10.62
CA TYR A 368 21.03 -22.11 -10.74
C TYR A 368 22.53 -21.79 -10.78
N SER A 369 22.90 -20.85 -11.64
CA SER A 369 24.29 -20.42 -11.84
C SER A 369 24.59 -19.16 -11.05
N SER A 370 25.85 -18.99 -10.61
CA SER A 370 26.32 -17.72 -10.02
C SER A 370 25.54 -17.29 -8.77
N LEU A 371 25.04 -18.26 -8.00
CA LEU A 371 24.36 -18.01 -6.73
C LEU A 371 25.29 -17.30 -5.73
N GLU A 372 26.60 -17.45 -5.86
CA GLU A 372 27.59 -16.73 -5.05
C GLU A 372 27.55 -15.20 -5.23
N ASN A 373 27.04 -14.72 -6.36
CA ASN A 373 26.90 -13.29 -6.65
C ASN A 373 25.54 -12.74 -6.21
N SER A 374 24.63 -13.58 -5.69
CA SER A 374 23.34 -13.14 -5.16
C SER A 374 23.56 -12.18 -4.00
N THR A 375 22.96 -10.99 -4.08
CA THR A 375 22.97 -10.02 -2.97
C THR A 375 22.12 -10.59 -1.83
N LEU A 376 22.75 -11.19 -0.81
CA LEU A 376 22.03 -11.67 0.37
C LEU A 376 21.82 -10.52 1.36
N VAL A 377 20.59 -10.02 1.42
CA VAL A 377 20.13 -8.90 2.26
C VAL A 377 19.55 -9.45 3.55
N PHE A 378 20.42 -10.11 4.31
CA PHE A 378 20.01 -10.86 5.51
C PHE A 378 20.67 -10.32 6.80
N SER A 379 21.71 -9.49 6.66
CA SER A 379 22.37 -8.81 7.76
C SER A 379 22.15 -7.30 7.68
N GLU A 380 22.33 -6.61 8.80
CA GLU A 380 22.29 -5.15 8.90
C GLU A 380 23.14 -4.48 7.78
N GLU A 381 24.31 -5.03 7.49
CA GLU A 381 25.19 -4.54 6.42
C GLU A 381 24.58 -4.69 5.02
N GLY A 382 23.85 -5.77 4.76
CA GLY A 382 23.16 -5.99 3.48
C GLY A 382 22.07 -4.93 3.25
N TYR A 383 21.26 -4.65 4.29
CA TYR A 383 20.28 -3.57 4.25
C TYR A 383 20.94 -2.20 4.08
N HIS A 384 22.01 -1.91 4.83
CA HIS A 384 22.76 -0.66 4.68
C HIS A 384 23.36 -0.49 3.28
N HIS A 385 23.87 -1.58 2.67
CA HIS A 385 24.42 -1.54 1.32
C HIS A 385 23.36 -1.12 0.30
N ILE A 386 22.20 -1.76 0.31
CA ILE A 386 21.10 -1.43 -0.62
C ILE A 386 20.53 -0.05 -0.33
N TYR A 387 20.42 0.32 0.94
CA TYR A 387 19.84 1.61 1.35
C TYR A 387 20.74 2.79 0.92
N THR A 388 22.06 2.64 1.07
CA THR A 388 23.03 3.67 0.69
C THR A 388 23.31 3.71 -0.81
N ASN A 389 23.26 2.57 -1.49
CA ASN A 389 23.47 2.50 -2.93
C ASN A 389 22.16 2.70 -3.72
N ALA A 390 21.87 3.96 -4.06
CA ALA A 390 20.70 4.32 -4.84
C ALA A 390 20.62 3.62 -6.22
N TYR A 391 21.77 3.27 -6.82
CA TYR A 391 21.87 2.63 -8.14
C TYR A 391 21.96 1.09 -8.06
N HIS A 392 21.78 0.51 -6.89
CA HIS A 392 21.70 -0.95 -6.76
C HIS A 392 20.58 -1.50 -7.65
N TRP A 393 20.85 -2.57 -8.41
CA TRP A 393 19.92 -3.11 -9.41
C TRP A 393 18.53 -3.39 -8.83
N SER A 394 18.47 -3.91 -7.60
CA SER A 394 17.20 -4.22 -6.94
C SER A 394 16.35 -2.99 -6.65
N ASN A 395 16.98 -1.84 -6.33
CA ASN A 395 16.27 -0.57 -6.16
C ASN A 395 15.74 -0.05 -7.50
N LEU A 396 16.54 -0.15 -8.56
CA LEU A 396 16.16 0.32 -9.90
C LEU A 396 14.98 -0.49 -10.46
N VAL A 397 15.02 -1.82 -10.32
CA VAL A 397 13.92 -2.70 -10.76
C VAL A 397 12.65 -2.41 -9.98
N GLN A 398 12.73 -2.29 -8.65
CA GLN A 398 11.57 -1.96 -7.82
C GLN A 398 10.98 -0.60 -8.19
N LEU A 399 11.80 0.45 -8.36
CA LEU A 399 11.33 1.77 -8.80
C LEU A 399 10.69 1.72 -10.19
N ASN A 400 11.25 0.94 -11.11
CA ASN A 400 10.67 0.76 -12.43
C ASN A 400 9.29 0.09 -12.36
N CYS A 401 9.15 -1.00 -11.59
CA CYS A 401 7.86 -1.64 -11.35
C CYS A 401 6.86 -0.70 -10.68
N LEU A 402 7.30 0.03 -9.64
CA LEU A 402 6.48 1.01 -8.92
C LEU A 402 6.11 2.21 -9.79
N ARG A 403 6.82 2.52 -10.89
CA ARG A 403 6.50 3.63 -11.79
C ARG A 403 5.62 3.20 -12.96
N GLU A 404 5.91 2.07 -13.59
CA GLU A 404 5.26 1.63 -14.83
C GLU A 404 4.01 0.77 -14.61
N ASN A 405 3.95 0.02 -13.50
CA ASN A 405 2.91 -0.98 -13.26
C ASN A 405 2.02 -0.61 -12.07
N ASN A 406 0.84 -1.24 -12.04
CA ASN A 406 0.07 -1.39 -10.81
C ASN A 406 0.70 -2.54 -10.02
N CYS A 407 0.85 -2.38 -8.70
CA CYS A 407 1.50 -3.41 -7.89
C CYS A 407 0.52 -3.98 -6.87
N LEU A 408 0.53 -5.30 -6.71
CA LEU A 408 -0.22 -5.98 -5.65
C LEU A 408 0.76 -6.62 -4.67
N MET A 409 0.72 -6.13 -3.43
CA MET A 409 1.55 -6.60 -2.33
C MET A 409 0.81 -7.67 -1.56
N ILE A 410 1.41 -8.86 -1.47
CA ILE A 410 0.84 -10.06 -0.86
C ILE A 410 1.84 -10.61 0.16
N GLY A 411 1.40 -10.81 1.41
CA GLY A 411 2.25 -11.34 2.48
C GLY A 411 3.39 -10.40 2.90
N LEU A 412 3.31 -9.11 2.55
CA LEU A 412 4.25 -8.08 3.01
C LEU A 412 3.67 -7.36 4.22
N SER A 413 4.46 -7.23 5.28
CA SER A 413 4.11 -6.43 6.46
C SER A 413 4.08 -4.92 6.19
N MET A 414 4.60 -4.49 5.03
CA MET A 414 4.81 -3.10 4.67
C MET A 414 5.67 -2.35 5.69
N THR A 415 6.50 -3.03 6.47
CA THR A 415 7.41 -2.43 7.48
C THR A 415 8.84 -2.22 6.98
N ASP A 416 9.18 -2.77 5.82
CA ASP A 416 10.51 -2.66 5.24
C ASP A 416 10.87 -1.19 4.93
N PRO A 417 11.93 -0.63 5.54
CA PRO A 417 12.33 0.77 5.34
C PRO A 417 12.76 1.08 3.91
N ASN A 418 13.39 0.13 3.21
CA ASN A 418 13.83 0.35 1.83
C ASN A 418 12.62 0.39 0.89
N LEU A 419 11.68 -0.55 0.99
CA LEU A 419 10.44 -0.53 0.21
C LEU A 419 9.65 0.75 0.48
N ARG A 420 9.48 1.16 1.74
CA ARG A 420 8.81 2.44 2.09
C ARG A 420 9.48 3.64 1.44
N ARG A 421 10.82 3.70 1.47
CA ARG A 421 11.60 4.75 0.79
C ARG A 421 11.35 4.77 -0.71
N LEU A 422 11.37 3.60 -1.37
CA LEU A 422 11.13 3.52 -2.81
C LEU A 422 9.70 3.90 -3.19
N MET A 423 8.72 3.50 -2.36
CA MET A 423 7.32 3.89 -2.55
C MET A 423 7.13 5.39 -2.39
N ASP A 424 7.70 6.01 -1.35
CA ASP A 424 7.67 7.46 -1.17
C ASP A 424 8.24 8.20 -2.40
N ILE A 425 9.39 7.76 -2.91
CA ILE A 425 9.98 8.32 -4.14
C ILE A 425 9.03 8.17 -5.33
N SER A 426 8.42 7.00 -5.50
CA SER A 426 7.52 6.72 -6.64
C SER A 426 6.20 7.48 -6.54
N ALA A 427 5.66 7.63 -5.32
CA ALA A 427 4.36 8.21 -5.03
C ALA A 427 4.30 9.68 -5.40
N ARG A 428 5.41 10.42 -5.25
CA ARG A 428 5.52 11.85 -5.62
C ARG A 428 5.09 12.18 -7.05
N SER A 429 5.21 11.21 -7.96
CA SER A 429 4.86 11.38 -9.37
C SER A 429 3.43 10.93 -9.72
N LEU A 430 2.69 10.33 -8.79
CA LEU A 430 1.38 9.73 -9.05
C LEU A 430 0.24 10.70 -8.71
N GLU A 431 -0.73 10.89 -9.60
CA GLU A 431 -1.93 11.66 -9.26
C GLU A 431 -2.97 10.84 -8.49
N GLN A 432 -2.90 9.50 -8.57
CA GLN A 432 -3.84 8.57 -7.95
C GLN A 432 -3.11 7.34 -7.42
N ASN A 433 -3.68 6.73 -6.39
CA ASN A 433 -3.22 5.43 -5.91
C ASN A 433 -3.40 4.38 -7.00
N LYS A 434 -2.33 3.64 -7.28
CA LYS A 434 -2.32 2.57 -8.28
C LYS A 434 -1.91 1.21 -7.70
N HIS A 435 -1.34 1.22 -6.50
CA HIS A 435 -0.90 0.02 -5.83
C HIS A 435 -1.96 -0.47 -4.86
N PHE A 436 -1.93 -1.76 -4.58
CA PHE A 436 -2.85 -2.47 -3.70
C PHE A 436 -2.03 -3.32 -2.74
N ALA A 437 -2.42 -3.37 -1.48
CA ALA A 437 -1.76 -4.21 -0.48
C ALA A 437 -2.79 -4.94 0.38
N PHE A 438 -2.64 -6.27 0.48
CA PHE A 438 -3.38 -7.02 1.49
C PHE A 438 -2.81 -6.74 2.87
N MET A 439 -3.64 -6.27 3.80
CA MET A 439 -3.26 -6.06 5.19
C MET A 439 -4.27 -6.75 6.11
N LYS A 440 -3.77 -7.40 7.16
CA LYS A 440 -4.63 -8.04 8.16
C LYS A 440 -5.31 -6.96 9.00
N ARG A 441 -6.64 -6.98 9.07
CA ARG A 441 -7.43 -6.13 9.95
C ARG A 441 -7.49 -6.77 11.33
N LEU A 442 -7.30 -5.98 12.38
CA LEU A 442 -7.42 -6.47 13.75
C LEU A 442 -8.91 -6.50 14.12
N SER A 443 -9.43 -7.69 14.44
CA SER A 443 -10.79 -7.82 14.95
C SER A 443 -10.85 -7.37 16.41
N ILE A 444 -12.04 -6.94 16.87
CA ILE A 444 -12.26 -6.61 18.28
C ILE A 444 -11.95 -7.81 19.17
N ASP A 445 -12.21 -9.01 18.67
CA ASP A 445 -11.98 -10.28 19.36
C ASP A 445 -10.49 -10.55 19.53
N ASP A 446 -9.69 -10.40 18.47
CA ASP A 446 -8.24 -10.60 18.51
C ASP A 446 -7.53 -9.55 19.39
N PHE A 447 -8.10 -8.34 19.47
CA PHE A 447 -7.48 -7.24 20.21
C PHE A 447 -7.89 -7.20 21.69
N CYS A 448 -9.15 -7.48 22.01
CA CYS A 448 -9.65 -7.37 23.39
C CYS A 448 -9.49 -8.65 24.20
N TYR A 449 -9.25 -9.82 23.57
CA TYR A 449 -9.21 -11.11 24.26
C TYR A 449 -7.94 -11.89 23.96
N ASP A 450 -7.27 -12.34 25.02
CA ASP A 450 -6.21 -13.33 24.91
C ASP A 450 -6.84 -14.72 24.80
N THR A 451 -6.46 -15.46 23.76
CA THR A 451 -6.84 -16.87 23.65
C THR A 451 -5.84 -17.71 24.44
N THR A 452 -6.25 -18.19 25.61
CA THR A 452 -5.44 -19.09 26.45
C THR A 452 -6.01 -20.51 26.42
N GLU A 453 -5.21 -21.52 26.79
CA GLU A 453 -5.66 -22.93 26.88
C GLU A 453 -6.88 -23.11 27.79
N SER A 454 -7.15 -22.16 28.70
CA SER A 454 -8.28 -22.15 29.63
C SER A 454 -9.45 -21.25 29.22
N GLY A 455 -9.42 -20.67 28.01
CA GLY A 455 -10.51 -19.87 27.42
C GLY A 455 -10.11 -18.45 27.00
N LYS A 456 -11.09 -17.66 26.51
CA LYS A 456 -10.92 -16.24 26.17
C LYS A 456 -10.87 -15.40 27.45
N LYS A 457 -9.75 -14.72 27.70
CA LYS A 457 -9.59 -13.79 28.82
C LYS A 457 -9.57 -12.36 28.29
N ALA A 458 -10.40 -11.48 28.86
CA ALA A 458 -10.40 -10.07 28.48
C ALA A 458 -9.06 -9.42 28.87
N ALA A 459 -8.27 -9.05 27.86
CA ALA A 459 -7.05 -8.27 28.00
C ALA A 459 -7.38 -6.78 28.20
N ILE A 460 -8.47 -6.32 27.58
CA ILE A 460 -8.93 -4.93 27.65
C ILE A 460 -10.31 -4.87 28.30
N ARG A 461 -10.47 -3.94 29.25
CA ARG A 461 -11.74 -3.77 29.99
C ARG A 461 -12.73 -2.84 29.28
N ASN A 462 -12.23 -1.84 28.56
CA ASN A 462 -13.04 -0.85 27.87
C ASN A 462 -13.19 -1.23 26.39
N ILE A 463 -14.20 -2.06 26.09
CA ILE A 463 -14.45 -2.57 24.73
C ILE A 463 -14.85 -1.43 23.79
N ASP A 464 -15.77 -0.56 24.20
CA ASP A 464 -16.21 0.59 23.40
C ASP A 464 -15.05 1.54 23.05
N GLY A 465 -14.12 1.74 23.99
CA GLY A 465 -12.90 2.50 23.76
C GLY A 465 -11.93 1.79 22.80
N ALA A 466 -11.83 0.46 22.91
CA ALA A 466 -11.01 -0.36 22.03
C ALA A 466 -11.53 -0.36 20.59
N GLU A 467 -12.85 -0.42 20.39
CA GLU A 467 -13.48 -0.32 19.07
C GLU A 467 -13.14 1.01 18.38
N LYS A 468 -13.35 2.14 19.06
CA LYS A 468 -12.98 3.47 18.55
C LYS A 468 -11.49 3.60 18.27
N PHE A 469 -10.65 3.00 19.12
CA PHE A 469 -9.21 2.98 18.91
C PHE A 469 -8.84 2.18 17.65
N LEU A 470 -9.43 1.00 17.45
CA LEU A 470 -9.19 0.17 16.28
C LEU A 470 -9.65 0.85 14.99
N ASP A 471 -10.82 1.50 15.00
CA ASP A 471 -11.28 2.26 13.84
C ASP A 471 -10.30 3.40 13.50
N THR A 472 -9.83 4.12 14.51
CA THR A 472 -8.80 5.16 14.34
C THR A 472 -7.49 4.57 13.83
N HIS A 473 -7.07 3.42 14.36
CA HIS A 473 -5.85 2.72 13.96
C HIS A 473 -5.91 2.26 12.49
N HIS A 474 -7.02 1.67 12.07
CA HIS A 474 -7.24 1.23 10.69
C HIS A 474 -7.28 2.43 9.74
N ALA A 475 -8.01 3.49 10.07
CA ALA A 475 -8.07 4.72 9.28
C ALA A 475 -6.69 5.39 9.15
N LEU A 476 -5.89 5.40 10.22
CA LEU A 476 -4.51 5.90 10.20
C LEU A 476 -3.64 5.07 9.25
N ASN A 477 -3.70 3.74 9.35
CA ASN A 477 -2.94 2.85 8.46
C ASN A 477 -3.31 3.06 6.99
N GLU A 478 -4.61 3.19 6.68
CA GLU A 478 -5.06 3.51 5.33
C GLU A 478 -4.53 4.86 4.85
N ALA A 479 -4.54 5.90 5.70
CA ALA A 479 -4.04 7.21 5.35
C ALA A 479 -2.53 7.19 5.06
N LEU A 480 -1.75 6.48 5.88
CA LEU A 480 -0.31 6.31 5.69
C LEU A 480 0.01 5.52 4.41
N MET A 481 -0.70 4.42 4.15
CA MET A 481 -0.51 3.65 2.91
C MET A 481 -0.93 4.45 1.67
N ARG A 482 -1.97 5.27 1.78
CA ARG A 482 -2.41 6.16 0.71
C ARG A 482 -1.36 7.20 0.35
N GLU A 483 -0.60 7.71 1.31
CA GLU A 483 0.56 8.59 1.04
C GLU A 483 1.63 7.90 0.22
N LEU A 484 1.83 6.59 0.44
CA LEU A 484 2.75 5.76 -0.33
C LEU A 484 2.16 5.31 -1.69
N GLY A 485 0.98 5.82 -2.08
CA GLY A 485 0.28 5.47 -3.33
C GLY A 485 -0.40 4.10 -3.31
N VAL A 486 -0.60 3.52 -2.12
CA VAL A 486 -1.14 2.18 -1.89
C VAL A 486 -2.57 2.25 -1.35
N THR A 487 -3.45 1.42 -1.91
CA THR A 487 -4.80 1.19 -1.40
C THR A 487 -4.82 -0.11 -0.62
N VAL A 488 -5.27 -0.06 0.63
CA VAL A 488 -5.32 -1.24 1.51
C VAL A 488 -6.53 -2.12 1.17
N LEU A 489 -6.30 -3.42 1.05
CA LEU A 489 -7.33 -4.45 1.03
C LEU A 489 -7.29 -5.18 2.37
N TRP A 490 -8.26 -4.88 3.23
CA TRP A 490 -8.40 -5.54 4.52
C TRP A 490 -8.89 -6.99 4.37
N TYR A 491 -8.27 -7.88 5.13
CA TYR A 491 -8.73 -9.26 5.36
C TYR A 491 -8.63 -9.59 6.85
N GLU A 492 -9.47 -10.51 7.33
CA GLU A 492 -9.40 -11.01 8.70
C GLU A 492 -8.84 -12.44 8.71
N ASP A 493 -9.22 -13.25 7.72
CA ASP A 493 -8.72 -14.60 7.50
C ASP A 493 -7.75 -14.65 6.30
N TYR A 494 -6.66 -15.40 6.47
CA TYR A 494 -5.67 -15.61 5.40
C TYR A 494 -6.26 -16.35 4.19
N ASP A 495 -7.33 -17.14 4.36
CA ASP A 495 -8.01 -17.83 3.27
C ASP A 495 -8.81 -16.88 2.35
N GLU A 496 -9.07 -15.65 2.78
CA GLU A 496 -9.73 -14.64 1.93
C GLU A 496 -8.79 -14.14 0.82
N ILE A 497 -7.47 -14.16 1.03
CA ILE A 497 -6.49 -13.71 0.03
C ILE A 497 -6.56 -14.58 -1.24
N PRO A 498 -6.41 -15.91 -1.19
CA PRO A 498 -6.53 -16.74 -2.39
C PRO A 498 -7.92 -16.64 -3.03
N GLU A 499 -8.99 -16.46 -2.26
CA GLU A 499 -10.35 -16.26 -2.81
C GLU A 499 -10.44 -15.02 -3.69
N ILE A 500 -9.90 -13.89 -3.22
CA ILE A 500 -9.88 -12.65 -3.98
C ILE A 500 -9.00 -12.82 -5.23
N LEU A 501 -7.83 -13.45 -5.12
CA LEU A 501 -6.96 -13.72 -6.28
C LEU A 501 -7.63 -14.62 -7.33
N GLU A 502 -8.35 -15.66 -6.89
CA GLU A 502 -9.12 -16.54 -7.75
C GLU A 502 -10.21 -15.75 -8.49
N GLU A 503 -10.88 -14.79 -7.83
CA GLU A 503 -11.88 -13.91 -8.46
C GLU A 503 -11.27 -12.98 -9.54
N LEU A 504 -10.02 -12.52 -9.37
CA LEU A 504 -9.34 -11.75 -10.40
C LEU A 504 -9.18 -12.56 -11.70
N THR A 505 -8.99 -13.88 -11.56
CA THR A 505 -8.80 -14.79 -12.70
C THR A 505 -10.09 -15.35 -13.30
N LYS A 506 -11.25 -15.13 -12.69
CA LYS A 506 -12.54 -15.45 -13.32
C LYS A 506 -12.86 -14.41 -14.38
#